data_AF-A0A843IPI2-F1
#
_entry.id   AF-A0A843IPI2-F1
#
_cell.length_a   1.000
_cell.length_b   1.000
_cell.length_c   1.000
_cell.angle_alpha   90.00
_cell.angle_beta   90.00
_cell.angle_gamma   90.00
#
_symmetry.space_group_name_H-M   'P 1'
#
loop_
_entity.id
_entity.type
_entity.pdbx_description
1 polymer ?
#
loop_
_entity_poly.entity_id
_entity_poly.type
_entity_poly.pdbx_seq_one_letter_code
_entity_poly.pdbx_strand_id
1 'polypeptide(L)'
;MGDEYEPYHWQVGDPAGYGDDVGVPDYPYMGYLNNGDDEEEERPHKSTVSPGNKLSKQAFKLQDEGRYGEAMDLINQALNISPNNPRYLNVKAIILDNSGRFEEALVYYDRSLSIRDKSVVRGNKAQCLYRLAKWKNYHETNYKEQLDIINDALATLPDDIDRDLYLHLKGNILEDFGMPIQAKKCHLLASGLLDEIDSIEEKEKILKNPNETFINIAGTKFYKNLLPFKDGVILDLIKEPENEHDHDAIRVEINGETVGYVANSSGTLIDQVKSATEIKNKFDDKTRAKYLFPFLDYMVIAKLI
;
A
#
# COMPACT_ATOMS: atom_id res chain seq x y z
N MET A 1 -34.05 9.87 -24.91
CA MET A 1 -34.62 9.65 -23.56
C MET A 1 -34.36 8.18 -23.27
N GLY A 2 -33.24 7.74 -22.70
CA GLY A 2 -32.39 8.36 -21.69
C GLY A 2 -32.45 7.45 -20.47
N ASP A 3 -32.01 6.20 -20.62
CA ASP A 3 -31.86 5.25 -19.53
C ASP A 3 -30.61 5.65 -18.74
N GLU A 4 -30.80 6.33 -17.61
CA GLU A 4 -29.73 6.61 -16.66
C GLU A 4 -29.51 5.36 -15.81
N TYR A 5 -28.44 4.66 -16.15
CA TYR A 5 -27.84 3.60 -15.35
C TYR A 5 -27.20 4.25 -14.12
N GLU A 6 -27.88 4.24 -12.97
CA GLU A 6 -27.24 4.63 -11.71
C GLU A 6 -26.28 3.50 -11.26
N PRO A 7 -24.98 3.77 -11.08
CA PRO A 7 -24.06 2.77 -10.56
C PRO A 7 -24.38 2.49 -9.09
N TYR A 8 -24.51 1.20 -8.77
CA TYR A 8 -24.68 0.69 -7.41
C TYR A 8 -23.54 1.21 -6.51
N HIS A 9 -23.86 2.11 -5.58
CA HIS A 9 -22.92 2.57 -4.56
C HIS A 9 -22.91 1.58 -3.39
N TRP A 10 -22.00 0.60 -3.46
CA TRP A 10 -21.68 -0.25 -2.31
C TRP A 10 -21.04 0.59 -1.20
N GLN A 11 -21.61 0.57 0.01
CA GLN A 11 -21.06 1.24 1.19
C GLN A 11 -20.41 0.21 2.13
N VAL A 12 -19.18 0.48 2.54
CA VAL A 12 -18.45 -0.29 3.56
C VAL A 12 -19.26 -0.26 4.86
N GLY A 13 -19.90 -1.38 5.22
CA GLY A 13 -20.77 -1.45 6.40
C GLY A 13 -22.05 -2.28 6.24
N ASP A 14 -22.42 -2.68 5.03
CA ASP A 14 -23.65 -3.45 4.83
C ASP A 14 -23.56 -4.84 5.53
N PRO A 15 -24.49 -5.18 6.45
CA PRO A 15 -24.39 -6.39 7.28
C PRO A 15 -24.73 -7.70 6.54
N ALA A 16 -24.72 -7.73 5.21
CA ALA A 16 -25.08 -8.90 4.43
C ALA A 16 -23.92 -9.90 4.34
N GLY A 17 -24.02 -10.99 5.11
CA GLY A 17 -23.07 -12.10 5.09
C GLY A 17 -22.98 -12.90 6.40
N TYR A 18 -23.65 -12.43 7.46
CA TYR A 18 -24.06 -13.30 8.54
C TYR A 18 -25.37 -13.93 8.11
N GLY A 19 -25.31 -15.10 7.48
CA GLY A 19 -26.48 -15.98 7.42
C GLY A 19 -27.05 -16.10 8.84
N ASP A 20 -28.38 -16.10 8.94
CA ASP A 20 -29.14 -16.23 10.18
C ASP A 20 -28.94 -17.64 10.80
N ASP A 21 -27.71 -18.03 11.10
CA ASP A 21 -27.43 -19.25 11.86
C ASP A 21 -27.31 -18.88 13.34
N VAL A 22 -28.49 -18.99 13.96
CA VAL A 22 -28.77 -19.59 15.27
C VAL A 22 -27.61 -19.68 16.25
N GLY A 23 -27.85 -19.14 17.45
CA GLY A 23 -26.92 -19.16 18.55
C GLY A 23 -26.32 -20.54 18.83
N VAL A 24 -25.03 -20.55 19.08
CA VAL A 24 -24.42 -21.65 19.82
C VAL A 24 -24.85 -21.44 21.28
N PRO A 25 -25.59 -22.37 21.92
CA PRO A 25 -25.81 -22.28 23.36
C PRO A 25 -24.51 -22.59 24.08
N ASP A 26 -24.17 -21.78 25.07
CA ASP A 26 -23.14 -22.12 26.06
C ASP A 26 -23.60 -23.37 26.83
N TYR A 27 -23.01 -24.54 26.58
CA TYR A 27 -22.99 -25.64 27.55
C TYR A 27 -21.62 -26.36 27.56
N PRO A 28 -21.13 -26.76 28.74
CA PRO A 28 -19.86 -27.47 28.86
C PRO A 28 -20.01 -28.93 28.45
N TYR A 29 -18.94 -29.48 27.88
CA TYR A 29 -18.79 -30.88 27.54
C TYR A 29 -19.10 -31.78 28.76
N MET A 30 -20.21 -32.51 28.72
CA MET A 30 -20.55 -33.60 29.64
C MET A 30 -21.04 -34.79 28.83
N GLY A 31 -20.44 -35.95 29.07
CA GLY A 31 -20.57 -37.13 28.22
C GLY A 31 -21.79 -38.01 28.48
N TYR A 32 -21.83 -39.04 27.64
CA TYR A 32 -22.48 -40.34 27.78
C TYR A 32 -24.02 -40.46 27.57
N LEU A 33 -24.34 -41.31 26.58
CA LEU A 33 -25.37 -42.37 26.54
C LEU A 33 -26.64 -42.19 25.70
N ASN A 34 -26.76 -43.13 24.74
CA ASN A 34 -27.91 -43.92 24.31
C ASN A 34 -29.10 -43.30 23.54
N ASN A 35 -29.22 -43.78 22.29
CA ASN A 35 -30.38 -44.40 21.63
C ASN A 35 -31.81 -44.02 22.06
N GLY A 36 -32.62 -43.69 21.05
CA GLY A 36 -34.07 -43.90 21.08
C GLY A 36 -34.82 -42.82 20.32
N ASP A 37 -35.64 -43.24 19.37
CA ASP A 37 -36.56 -42.42 18.58
C ASP A 37 -37.47 -41.55 19.47
N ASP A 38 -37.89 -40.38 18.96
CA ASP A 38 -39.32 -39.97 18.92
C ASP A 38 -39.48 -38.50 18.48
N GLU A 39 -40.19 -38.36 17.37
CA GLU A 39 -41.15 -37.31 16.99
C GLU A 39 -40.68 -35.86 16.76
N GLU A 40 -40.72 -35.49 15.47
CA GLU A 40 -40.78 -34.12 14.94
C GLU A 40 -41.95 -33.33 15.54
N GLU A 41 -41.68 -32.47 16.52
CA GLU A 41 -42.56 -31.33 16.83
C GLU A 41 -42.12 -30.12 15.99
N GLU A 42 -42.82 -29.87 14.87
CA GLU A 42 -42.76 -28.59 14.15
C GLU A 42 -43.17 -27.44 15.09
N ARG A 43 -42.19 -26.81 15.75
CA ARG A 43 -42.39 -25.55 16.46
C ARG A 43 -42.10 -24.39 15.52
N PRO A 44 -43.01 -23.39 15.40
CA PRO A 44 -42.75 -22.22 14.58
C PRO A 44 -41.65 -21.39 15.24
N HIS A 45 -40.42 -21.46 14.72
CA HIS A 45 -39.32 -20.60 15.15
C HIS A 45 -39.60 -19.14 14.77
N LYS A 46 -40.37 -18.44 15.62
CA LYS A 46 -40.28 -16.98 15.72
C LYS A 46 -38.86 -16.65 16.20
N SER A 47 -37.96 -16.38 15.26
CA SER A 47 -36.61 -15.87 15.51
C SER A 47 -36.69 -14.60 16.35
N THR A 48 -36.51 -14.74 17.67
CA THR A 48 -36.40 -13.59 18.57
C THR A 48 -34.98 -13.05 18.43
N VAL A 49 -34.85 -11.85 17.86
CA VAL A 49 -33.55 -11.16 17.76
C VAL A 49 -32.98 -11.02 19.17
N SER A 50 -31.86 -11.68 19.46
CA SER A 50 -31.17 -11.58 20.75
C SER A 50 -31.01 -10.11 21.17
N PRO A 51 -31.22 -9.74 22.46
CA PRO A 51 -31.04 -8.37 22.92
C PRO A 51 -29.69 -7.75 22.52
N GLY A 52 -28.61 -8.54 22.54
CA GLY A 52 -27.29 -8.11 22.08
C GLY A 52 -27.25 -7.76 20.58
N ASN A 53 -27.97 -8.51 19.74
CA ASN A 53 -28.06 -8.23 18.30
C ASN A 53 -28.78 -6.91 18.05
N LYS A 54 -29.83 -6.60 18.82
CA LYS A 54 -30.54 -5.33 18.73
C LYS A 54 -29.62 -4.16 19.13
N LEU A 55 -28.91 -4.30 20.26
CA LEU A 55 -27.93 -3.31 20.73
C LEU A 55 -26.82 -3.07 19.70
N SER A 56 -26.24 -4.14 19.14
CA SER A 56 -25.19 -4.04 18.13
C SER A 56 -25.67 -3.37 16.84
N LYS A 57 -26.88 -3.67 16.36
CA LYS A 57 -27.47 -2.98 15.19
C LYS A 57 -27.68 -1.49 15.46
N GLN A 58 -28.15 -1.13 16.65
CA GLN A 58 -28.35 0.27 17.02
C GLN A 58 -27.02 1.01 17.18
N ALA A 59 -26.02 0.38 17.79
CA ALA A 59 -24.66 0.91 17.91
C ALA A 59 -24.07 1.22 16.53
N PHE A 60 -24.22 0.30 15.58
CA PHE A 60 -23.77 0.48 14.21
C PHE A 60 -24.43 1.69 13.55
N LYS A 61 -25.76 1.81 13.64
CA LYS A 61 -26.47 2.99 13.11
C LYS A 61 -25.98 4.31 13.72
N LEU A 62 -25.78 4.35 15.05
CA LEU A 62 -25.29 5.56 15.72
C LEU A 62 -23.89 5.96 15.29
N GLN A 63 -23.05 4.99 14.94
CA GLN A 63 -21.70 5.26 14.45
C GLN A 63 -21.76 5.92 13.06
N ASP A 64 -22.68 5.50 12.19
CA ASP A 64 -22.89 6.13 10.88
C ASP A 64 -23.40 7.58 11.01
N GLU A 65 -24.12 7.87 12.10
CA GLU A 65 -24.53 9.23 12.49
C GLU A 65 -23.40 10.05 13.15
N GLY A 66 -22.19 9.48 13.31
CA GLY A 66 -21.05 10.13 13.98
C GLY A 66 -21.14 10.20 15.51
N ARG A 67 -22.14 9.55 16.12
CA ARG A 67 -22.41 9.56 17.56
C ARG A 67 -21.62 8.44 18.26
N TYR A 68 -20.29 8.51 18.17
CA TYR A 68 -19.40 7.43 18.60
C TYR A 68 -19.50 7.09 20.08
N GLY A 69 -19.71 8.07 20.97
CA GLY A 69 -19.85 7.83 22.41
C GLY A 69 -21.05 6.93 22.74
N GLU A 70 -22.22 7.27 22.20
CA GLU A 70 -23.44 6.47 22.41
C GLU A 70 -23.36 5.10 21.73
N ALA A 71 -22.74 5.03 20.54
CA ALA A 71 -22.46 3.77 19.86
C ALA A 71 -21.58 2.86 20.72
N MET A 72 -20.55 3.42 21.36
CA MET A 72 -19.65 2.69 22.26
C MET A 72 -20.36 2.15 23.49
N ASP A 73 -21.27 2.92 24.10
CA ASP A 73 -22.05 2.46 25.25
C ASP A 73 -22.94 1.27 24.88
N LEU A 74 -23.63 1.34 23.74
CA LEU A 74 -24.49 0.24 23.28
C LEU A 74 -23.69 -1.01 22.89
N ILE A 75 -22.55 -0.86 22.22
CA ILE A 75 -21.75 -2.04 21.83
C ILE A 75 -21.07 -2.69 23.05
N ASN A 76 -20.70 -1.91 24.06
CA ASN A 76 -20.19 -2.45 25.32
C ASN A 76 -21.29 -3.22 26.08
N GLN A 77 -22.53 -2.74 26.08
CA GLN A 77 -23.66 -3.51 26.63
C GLN A 77 -23.89 -4.82 25.87
N ALA A 78 -23.80 -4.82 24.54
CA ALA A 78 -23.90 -6.05 23.75
C ALA A 78 -22.77 -7.05 24.08
N LEU A 79 -21.55 -6.55 24.27
CA LEU A 79 -20.40 -7.36 24.68
C LEU A 79 -20.50 -7.84 26.14
N ASN A 80 -21.17 -7.12 27.04
CA ASN A 80 -21.43 -7.64 28.38
C ASN A 80 -22.37 -8.85 28.37
N ILE A 81 -23.29 -8.92 27.40
CA ILE A 81 -24.18 -10.07 27.21
C ILE A 81 -23.41 -11.24 26.57
N SER A 82 -22.55 -10.96 25.59
CA SER A 82 -21.75 -11.99 24.92
C SER A 82 -20.34 -11.47 24.60
N PRO A 83 -19.37 -11.66 25.52
CA PRO A 83 -18.05 -11.03 25.45
C PRO A 83 -17.20 -11.45 24.25
N ASN A 84 -17.45 -12.65 23.73
CA ASN A 84 -16.70 -13.26 22.63
C ASN A 84 -17.50 -13.34 21.33
N ASN A 85 -18.59 -12.57 21.19
CA ASN A 85 -19.34 -12.57 19.94
C ASN A 85 -18.52 -11.83 18.85
N PRO A 86 -18.09 -12.51 17.77
CA PRO A 86 -17.23 -11.91 16.74
C PRO A 86 -17.90 -10.73 16.03
N ARG A 87 -19.23 -10.76 15.88
CA ARG A 87 -19.97 -9.63 15.29
C ARG A 87 -19.85 -8.37 16.14
N TYR A 88 -20.00 -8.51 17.45
CA TYR A 88 -19.97 -7.36 18.36
C TYR A 88 -18.56 -6.80 18.49
N LEU A 89 -17.54 -7.67 18.49
CA LEU A 89 -16.14 -7.27 18.45
C LEU A 89 -15.81 -6.50 17.17
N ASN A 90 -16.26 -6.99 16.00
CA ASN A 90 -16.10 -6.29 14.73
C ASN A 90 -16.82 -4.92 14.73
N VAL A 91 -18.05 -4.83 15.23
CA VAL A 91 -18.76 -3.53 15.32
C VAL A 91 -18.03 -2.56 16.25
N LYS A 92 -17.51 -3.04 17.38
CA LYS A 92 -16.69 -2.20 18.28
C LYS A 92 -15.43 -1.69 17.60
N ALA A 93 -14.76 -2.56 16.84
CA ALA A 93 -13.60 -2.17 16.04
C ALA A 93 -13.94 -1.08 15.01
N ILE A 94 -15.05 -1.22 14.29
CA ILE A 94 -15.53 -0.21 13.32
C ILE A 94 -15.78 1.15 14.01
N ILE A 95 -16.44 1.15 15.17
CA ILE A 95 -16.71 2.40 15.91
C ILE A 95 -15.39 3.07 16.34
N LEU A 96 -14.41 2.29 16.81
CA LEU A 96 -13.09 2.80 17.20
C LEU A 96 -12.34 3.37 16.00
N ASP A 97 -12.30 2.65 14.88
CA ASP A 97 -11.67 3.07 13.63
C ASP A 97 -12.27 4.39 13.12
N ASN A 98 -13.60 4.49 13.09
CA ASN A 98 -14.29 5.71 12.66
C ASN A 98 -14.12 6.88 13.63
N SER A 99 -13.90 6.61 14.91
CA SER A 99 -13.51 7.63 15.89
C SER A 99 -12.03 8.04 15.86
N GLY A 100 -11.21 7.44 14.97
CA GLY A 100 -9.78 7.73 14.80
C GLY A 100 -8.85 6.99 15.76
N ARG A 101 -9.36 5.99 16.49
CA ARG A 101 -8.59 5.17 17.46
C ARG A 101 -8.14 3.87 16.78
N PHE A 102 -7.29 4.00 15.76
CA PHE A 102 -6.94 2.92 14.84
C PHE A 102 -6.29 1.73 15.54
N GLU A 103 -5.26 1.98 16.35
CA GLU A 103 -4.50 0.94 17.03
C GLU A 103 -5.38 0.12 17.99
N GLU A 104 -6.31 0.78 18.68
CA GLU A 104 -7.28 0.09 19.52
C GLU A 104 -8.29 -0.72 18.70
N ALA A 105 -8.71 -0.20 17.54
CA ALA A 105 -9.61 -0.92 16.63
C ALA A 105 -8.96 -2.23 16.15
N LEU A 106 -7.67 -2.21 15.78
CA LEU A 106 -6.92 -3.38 15.33
C LEU A 106 -6.96 -4.54 16.34
N VAL A 107 -6.85 -4.24 17.64
CA VAL A 107 -6.96 -5.24 18.72
C VAL A 107 -8.31 -5.97 18.67
N TYR A 108 -9.41 -5.26 18.41
CA TYR A 108 -10.75 -5.86 18.34
C TYR A 108 -11.00 -6.57 17.01
N TYR A 109 -10.43 -6.10 15.90
CA TYR A 109 -10.43 -6.84 14.64
C TYR A 109 -9.71 -8.18 14.78
N ASP A 110 -8.51 -8.18 15.37
CA ASP A 110 -7.72 -9.40 15.61
C ASP A 110 -8.45 -10.38 16.51
N ARG A 111 -9.04 -9.91 17.60
CA ARG A 111 -9.85 -10.74 18.48
C ARG A 111 -11.10 -11.31 17.79
N SER A 112 -11.73 -10.55 16.89
CA SER A 112 -12.85 -11.06 16.10
C SER A 112 -12.38 -12.16 15.14
N LEU A 113 -11.27 -11.92 14.41
CA LEU A 113 -10.71 -12.86 13.44
C LEU A 113 -10.17 -14.14 14.09
N SER A 114 -9.61 -14.05 15.31
CA SER A 114 -9.14 -15.23 16.05
C SER A 114 -10.28 -16.15 16.47
N ILE A 115 -11.50 -15.63 16.62
CA ILE A 115 -12.70 -16.42 16.95
C ILE A 115 -13.33 -16.96 15.68
N ARG A 116 -13.45 -16.11 14.65
CA ARG A 116 -14.01 -16.51 13.36
C ARG A 116 -13.41 -15.68 12.24
N ASP A 117 -12.58 -16.32 11.41
CA ASP A 117 -12.08 -15.69 10.19
C ASP A 117 -13.24 -15.41 9.21
N LYS A 118 -13.38 -14.15 8.83
CA LYS A 118 -14.40 -13.67 7.91
C LYS A 118 -13.79 -12.63 6.99
N SER A 119 -13.95 -12.82 5.68
CA SER A 119 -13.47 -11.88 4.66
C SER A 119 -13.89 -10.43 4.95
N VAL A 120 -15.15 -10.21 5.33
CA VAL A 120 -15.66 -8.86 5.71
C VAL A 120 -14.85 -8.22 6.85
N VAL A 121 -14.46 -9.00 7.87
CA VAL A 121 -13.68 -8.49 9.00
C VAL A 121 -12.24 -8.21 8.57
N ARG A 122 -11.66 -9.04 7.70
CA ARG A 122 -10.36 -8.79 7.06
C ARG A 122 -10.37 -7.51 6.23
N GLY A 123 -11.41 -7.28 5.42
CA GLY A 123 -11.59 -6.04 4.67
C GLY A 123 -11.64 -4.81 5.58
N ASN A 124 -12.43 -4.86 6.66
CA ASN A 124 -12.50 -3.78 7.64
C ASN A 124 -11.14 -3.53 8.32
N LYS A 125 -10.43 -4.59 8.72
CA LYS A 125 -9.08 -4.47 9.31
C LYS A 125 -8.08 -3.85 8.32
N ALA A 126 -8.10 -4.30 7.06
CA ALA A 126 -7.24 -3.75 6.02
C ALA A 126 -7.53 -2.25 5.79
N GLN A 127 -8.80 -1.85 5.78
CA GLN A 127 -9.18 -0.44 5.69
C GLN A 127 -8.70 0.39 6.90
N CYS A 128 -8.80 -0.16 8.11
CA CYS A 128 -8.26 0.47 9.31
C CYS A 128 -6.74 0.65 9.23
N LEU A 129 -6.00 -0.37 8.78
CA LEU A 129 -4.54 -0.29 8.56
C LEU A 129 -4.19 0.75 7.49
N TYR A 130 -4.94 0.82 6.39
CA TYR A 130 -4.77 1.85 5.37
C TYR A 130 -4.95 3.27 5.95
N ARG A 131 -6.00 3.48 6.74
CA ARG A 131 -6.27 4.77 7.40
C ARG A 131 -5.17 5.14 8.39
N LEU A 132 -4.65 4.16 9.13
CA LEU A 132 -3.52 4.34 10.04
C LEU A 132 -2.24 4.70 9.28
N ALA A 133 -1.89 3.96 8.22
CA ALA A 133 -0.73 4.25 7.38
C ALA A 133 -0.84 5.65 6.76
N LYS A 134 -2.02 6.02 6.26
CA LYS A 134 -2.30 7.36 5.73
C LYS A 134 -2.15 8.43 6.80
N TRP A 135 -2.72 8.24 7.98
CA TRP A 135 -2.60 9.19 9.09
C TRP A 135 -1.14 9.39 9.49
N LYS A 136 -0.38 8.30 9.65
CA LYS A 136 1.06 8.36 9.97
C LYS A 136 1.85 9.04 8.86
N ASN A 137 1.54 8.79 7.59
CA ASN A 137 2.20 9.47 6.46
C ASN A 137 2.05 11.00 6.52
N TYR A 138 0.94 11.51 7.05
CA TYR A 138 0.73 12.96 7.20
C TYR A 138 1.36 13.58 8.45
N HIS A 139 1.57 12.80 9.52
CA HIS A 139 1.92 13.34 10.84
C HIS A 139 3.30 12.89 11.35
N GLU A 140 3.87 11.85 10.75
CA GLU A 140 5.11 11.21 11.20
C GLU A 140 6.07 11.02 10.02
N THR A 141 7.37 11.03 10.30
CA THR A 141 8.42 10.81 9.29
C THR A 141 8.97 9.38 9.32
N ASN A 142 8.32 8.46 10.03
CA ASN A 142 8.77 7.07 10.14
C ASN A 142 8.28 6.23 8.96
N TYR A 143 8.95 6.37 7.82
CA TYR A 143 8.59 5.67 6.59
C TYR A 143 8.64 4.14 6.70
N LYS A 144 9.54 3.58 7.53
CA LYS A 144 9.63 2.12 7.69
C LYS A 144 8.37 1.56 8.35
N GLU A 145 7.93 2.18 9.44
CA GLU A 145 6.70 1.81 10.12
C GLU A 145 5.48 1.99 9.21
N GLN A 146 5.42 3.09 8.45
CA GLN A 146 4.34 3.31 7.46
C GLN A 146 4.32 2.23 6.38
N LEU A 147 5.50 1.81 5.89
CA LEU A 147 5.64 0.71 4.93
C LEU A 147 5.20 -0.63 5.52
N ASP A 148 5.55 -0.91 6.77
CA ASP A 148 5.13 -2.13 7.47
C ASP A 148 3.60 -2.17 7.59
N ILE A 149 2.97 -1.08 8.00
CA ILE A 149 1.52 -1.00 8.17
C ILE A 149 0.78 -1.15 6.82
N ILE A 150 1.23 -0.49 5.75
CA ILE A 150 0.58 -0.63 4.44
C ILE A 150 0.81 -2.01 3.82
N ASN A 151 1.94 -2.66 4.10
CA ASN A 151 2.18 -4.04 3.71
C ASN A 151 1.25 -5.00 4.47
N ASP A 152 1.06 -4.79 5.76
CA ASP A 152 0.10 -5.56 6.57
C ASP A 152 -1.35 -5.37 6.06
N ALA A 153 -1.69 -4.15 5.62
CA ALA A 153 -2.98 -3.87 5.01
C ALA A 153 -3.18 -4.68 3.73
N LEU A 154 -2.21 -4.65 2.82
CA LEU A 154 -2.21 -5.42 1.57
C LEU A 154 -2.26 -6.93 1.79
N ALA A 155 -1.58 -7.44 2.83
CA ALA A 155 -1.57 -8.87 3.18
C ALA A 155 -2.89 -9.33 3.82
N THR A 156 -3.57 -8.44 4.54
CA THR A 156 -4.86 -8.71 5.18
C THR A 156 -6.03 -8.63 4.19
N LEU A 157 -5.88 -7.84 3.13
CA LEU A 157 -6.91 -7.51 2.17
C LEU A 157 -7.47 -8.78 1.49
N PRO A 158 -8.80 -8.99 1.48
CA PRO A 158 -9.41 -10.09 0.74
C PRO A 158 -9.11 -10.01 -0.77
N ASP A 159 -9.05 -11.15 -1.44
CA ASP A 159 -8.71 -11.23 -2.87
C ASP A 159 -9.77 -10.60 -3.78
N ASP A 160 -11.01 -10.49 -3.32
CA ASP A 160 -12.13 -9.85 -4.02
C ASP A 160 -12.12 -8.32 -3.92
N ILE A 161 -11.24 -7.74 -3.11
CA ILE A 161 -11.13 -6.30 -2.93
C ILE A 161 -9.98 -5.74 -3.77
N ASP A 162 -10.26 -4.64 -4.46
CA ASP A 162 -9.30 -3.88 -5.23
C ASP A 162 -8.16 -3.34 -4.36
N ARG A 163 -6.92 -3.54 -4.82
CA ARG A 163 -5.69 -3.18 -4.11
C ARG A 163 -5.13 -1.83 -4.55
N ASP A 164 -5.69 -1.20 -5.57
CA ASP A 164 -5.12 -0.03 -6.25
C ASP A 164 -4.86 1.13 -5.28
N LEU A 165 -5.84 1.46 -4.43
CA LEU A 165 -5.71 2.53 -3.45
C LEU A 165 -4.55 2.28 -2.46
N TYR A 166 -4.34 1.02 -2.07
CA TYR A 166 -3.29 0.61 -1.14
C TYR A 166 -1.91 0.68 -1.81
N LEU A 167 -1.84 0.22 -3.06
CA LEU A 167 -0.64 0.29 -3.88
C LEU A 167 -0.24 1.74 -4.17
N HIS A 168 -1.19 2.63 -4.44
CA HIS A 168 -0.91 4.06 -4.59
C HIS A 168 -0.35 4.68 -3.32
N LEU A 169 -0.94 4.39 -2.15
CA LEU A 169 -0.41 4.90 -0.88
C LEU A 169 1.00 4.35 -0.61
N LYS A 170 1.23 3.06 -0.84
CA LYS A 170 2.56 2.45 -0.74
C LYS A 170 3.55 3.12 -1.70
N GLY A 171 3.14 3.40 -2.93
CA GLY A 171 3.94 4.13 -3.91
C GLY A 171 4.38 5.49 -3.40
N ASN A 172 3.43 6.29 -2.88
CA ASN A 172 3.72 7.62 -2.32
C ASN A 172 4.71 7.54 -1.14
N ILE A 173 4.50 6.60 -0.20
CA ILE A 173 5.41 6.39 0.94
C ILE A 173 6.81 6.01 0.44
N LEU A 174 6.91 5.20 -0.62
CA LEU A 174 8.19 4.83 -1.21
C LEU A 174 8.87 6.00 -1.92
N GLU A 175 8.14 6.91 -2.56
CA GLU A 175 8.70 8.14 -3.12
C GLU A 175 9.29 9.01 -2.02
N ASP A 176 8.54 9.26 -0.95
CA ASP A 176 8.97 10.05 0.21
C ASP A 176 10.16 9.40 0.94
N PHE A 177 10.23 8.05 0.92
CA PHE A 177 11.35 7.29 1.48
C PHE A 177 12.61 7.28 0.58
N GLY A 178 12.52 7.78 -0.66
CA GLY A 178 13.64 7.80 -1.61
C GLY A 178 13.84 6.49 -2.37
N MET A 179 12.77 5.72 -2.57
CA MET A 179 12.73 4.46 -3.33
C MET A 179 11.87 4.60 -4.61
N PRO A 180 12.26 5.45 -5.58
CA PRO A 180 11.41 5.83 -6.71
C PRO A 180 11.15 4.68 -7.69
N ILE A 181 12.04 3.68 -7.79
CA ILE A 181 11.79 2.49 -8.64
C ILE A 181 10.64 1.69 -8.09
N GLN A 182 10.70 1.37 -6.79
CA GLN A 182 9.70 0.58 -6.11
C GLN A 182 8.37 1.33 -6.06
N ALA A 183 8.40 2.65 -5.91
CA ALA A 183 7.23 3.51 -6.02
C ALA A 183 6.55 3.40 -7.40
N LYS A 184 7.31 3.61 -8.48
CA LYS A 184 6.79 3.49 -9.85
C LYS A 184 6.19 2.11 -10.10
N LYS A 185 6.85 1.02 -9.64
CA LYS A 185 6.28 -0.33 -9.73
C LYS A 185 4.94 -0.45 -9.02
N CYS A 186 4.77 0.13 -7.83
CA CYS A 186 3.49 0.13 -7.13
C CYS A 186 2.40 0.85 -7.94
N HIS A 187 2.71 2.00 -8.55
CA HIS A 187 1.75 2.73 -9.39
C HIS A 187 1.40 2.00 -10.69
N LEU A 188 2.37 1.34 -11.32
CA LEU A 188 2.12 0.51 -12.50
C LEU A 188 1.29 -0.72 -12.17
N LEU A 189 1.54 -1.37 -11.02
CA LEU A 189 0.73 -2.48 -10.52
C LEU A 189 -0.72 -2.04 -10.31
N ALA A 190 -0.93 -0.89 -9.66
CA ALA A 190 -2.26 -0.29 -9.47
C ALA A 190 -2.93 0.11 -10.79
N SER A 191 -2.16 0.30 -11.87
CA SER A 191 -2.69 0.64 -13.20
C SER A 191 -2.86 -0.59 -14.09
N GLY A 192 -2.50 -1.80 -13.62
CA GLY A 192 -2.51 -3.03 -14.42
C GLY A 192 -1.46 -3.06 -15.54
N LEU A 193 -0.43 -2.21 -15.50
CA LEU A 193 0.59 -2.07 -16.56
C LEU A 193 1.76 -3.03 -16.34
N LEU A 194 1.50 -4.34 -16.45
CA LEU A 194 2.49 -5.39 -16.14
C LEU A 194 3.69 -5.38 -17.11
N ASP A 195 3.47 -5.12 -18.40
CA ASP A 195 4.55 -5.06 -19.40
C ASP A 195 5.60 -3.97 -19.08
N GLU A 196 5.16 -2.85 -18.48
CA GLU A 196 6.08 -1.79 -18.06
C GLU A 196 6.91 -2.20 -16.84
N ILE A 197 6.33 -3.00 -15.94
CA ILE A 197 7.05 -3.55 -14.79
C ILE A 197 8.12 -4.53 -15.25
N ASP A 198 7.78 -5.43 -16.16
CA ASP A 198 8.73 -6.38 -16.75
C ASP A 198 9.89 -5.63 -17.42
N SER A 199 9.59 -4.56 -18.17
CA SER A 199 10.62 -3.70 -18.76
C SER A 199 11.54 -3.04 -17.71
N ILE A 200 10.99 -2.58 -16.58
CA ILE A 200 11.80 -2.04 -15.48
C ILE A 200 12.70 -3.13 -14.88
N GLU A 201 12.17 -4.34 -14.68
CA GLU A 201 12.90 -5.45 -14.08
C GLU A 201 14.05 -5.96 -14.96
N GLU A 202 13.84 -6.01 -16.27
CA GLU A 202 14.91 -6.31 -17.22
C GLU A 202 16.03 -5.28 -17.16
N LYS A 203 15.68 -3.99 -17.09
CA LYS A 203 16.65 -2.91 -16.94
C LYS A 203 17.41 -3.00 -15.61
N GLU A 204 16.74 -3.30 -14.49
CA GLU A 204 17.40 -3.53 -13.19
C GLU A 204 18.38 -4.71 -13.23
N LYS A 205 18.07 -5.79 -13.99
CA LYS A 205 18.99 -6.92 -14.17
C LYS A 205 20.26 -6.49 -14.90
N ILE A 206 20.16 -5.61 -15.90
CA ILE A 206 21.34 -5.05 -16.61
C ILE A 206 22.22 -4.28 -15.62
N LEU A 207 21.61 -3.44 -14.78
CA LEU A 207 22.34 -2.59 -13.82
C LEU A 207 23.10 -3.38 -12.74
N LYS A 208 22.74 -4.64 -12.49
CA LYS A 208 23.41 -5.53 -11.53
C LYS A 208 24.71 -6.15 -12.04
N ASN A 209 25.13 -5.89 -13.28
CA ASN A 209 26.36 -6.44 -13.82
C ASN A 209 27.60 -5.85 -13.09
N PRO A 210 28.37 -6.66 -12.32
CA PRO A 210 29.48 -6.15 -11.52
C PRO A 210 30.70 -5.73 -12.35
N ASN A 211 30.76 -6.16 -13.62
CA ASN A 211 31.89 -5.86 -14.50
C ASN A 211 31.73 -4.53 -15.24
N GLU A 212 30.58 -3.87 -15.11
CA GLU A 212 30.27 -2.63 -15.81
C GLU A 212 30.07 -1.49 -14.81
N THR A 213 30.45 -0.28 -15.21
CA THR A 213 30.18 0.93 -14.41
C THR A 213 29.03 1.67 -15.07
N PHE A 214 27.85 1.54 -14.49
CA PHE A 214 26.68 2.33 -14.89
C PHE A 214 26.62 3.63 -14.11
N ILE A 215 26.08 4.65 -14.76
CA ILE A 215 25.78 5.95 -14.18
C ILE A 215 24.39 6.37 -14.62
N ASN A 216 23.73 7.22 -13.85
CA ASN A 216 22.52 7.89 -14.31
C ASN A 216 22.72 9.40 -14.44
N ILE A 217 22.07 9.96 -15.45
CA ILE A 217 22.15 11.37 -15.81
C ILE A 217 20.88 12.04 -15.29
N ALA A 218 21.09 13.04 -14.45
CA ALA A 218 20.05 13.87 -13.87
C ALA A 218 19.92 15.20 -14.64
N GLY A 219 18.78 15.87 -14.44
CA GLY A 219 18.52 17.20 -14.98
C GLY A 219 18.19 17.25 -16.48
N THR A 220 18.12 16.11 -17.16
CA THR A 220 17.85 16.01 -18.61
C THR A 220 16.61 16.77 -19.07
N LYS A 221 15.55 16.80 -18.23
CA LYS A 221 14.29 17.53 -18.49
C LYS A 221 14.45 19.04 -18.65
N PHE A 222 15.53 19.63 -18.14
CA PHE A 222 15.77 21.08 -18.21
C PHE A 222 16.47 21.50 -19.50
N TYR A 223 17.02 20.55 -20.26
CA TYR A 223 17.76 20.83 -21.49
C TYR A 223 16.86 20.59 -22.71
N LYS A 224 16.56 21.69 -23.42
CA LYS A 224 15.39 21.87 -24.31
C LYS A 224 15.42 21.14 -25.66
N ASN A 225 16.45 20.37 -25.98
CA ASN A 225 16.59 19.68 -27.27
C ASN A 225 16.97 18.21 -27.08
N LEU A 226 16.09 17.44 -26.44
CA LEU A 226 16.19 15.99 -26.39
C LEU A 226 16.03 15.41 -27.81
N LEU A 227 17.12 15.39 -28.58
CA LEU A 227 17.32 14.32 -29.55
C LEU A 227 16.96 13.03 -28.81
N PRO A 228 16.08 12.17 -29.34
CA PRO A 228 15.86 10.88 -28.71
C PRO A 228 17.24 10.23 -28.66
N PHE A 229 17.77 10.05 -27.45
CA PHE A 229 19.02 9.36 -27.26
C PHE A 229 18.90 8.06 -28.03
N LYS A 230 19.61 7.95 -29.15
CA LYS A 230 19.62 6.73 -29.94
C LYS A 230 20.50 5.75 -29.20
N ASP A 231 20.12 4.49 -29.21
CA ASP A 231 20.96 3.44 -28.63
C ASP A 231 22.40 3.58 -29.15
N GLY A 232 23.35 3.62 -28.22
CA GLY A 232 24.77 3.76 -28.50
C GLY A 232 25.30 5.16 -28.81
N VAL A 233 24.52 6.22 -28.60
CA VAL A 233 25.09 7.59 -28.53
C VAL A 233 26.19 7.65 -27.48
N ILE A 234 27.30 8.30 -27.84
CA ILE A 234 28.41 8.56 -26.93
C ILE A 234 28.20 9.91 -26.26
N LEU A 235 28.40 9.91 -24.95
CA LEU A 235 28.25 11.05 -24.07
C LEU A 235 29.64 11.44 -23.59
N ASP A 236 29.96 12.72 -23.71
CA ASP A 236 31.18 13.27 -23.14
C ASP A 236 30.91 13.64 -21.67
N LEU A 237 31.73 13.11 -20.77
CA LEU A 237 31.67 13.39 -19.34
C LEU A 237 32.84 14.28 -18.97
N ILE A 238 32.57 15.49 -18.49
CA ILE A 238 33.57 16.54 -18.25
C ILE A 238 33.47 16.98 -16.80
N LYS A 239 34.58 16.92 -16.06
CA LYS A 239 34.61 17.43 -14.69
C LYS A 239 34.45 18.95 -14.67
N GLU A 240 33.67 19.43 -13.71
CA GLU A 240 33.53 20.86 -13.41
C GLU A 240 33.97 21.14 -11.97
N PRO A 241 35.28 21.08 -11.65
CA PRO A 241 35.75 21.28 -10.27
C PRO A 241 35.47 22.70 -9.74
N GLU A 242 35.33 23.67 -10.65
CA GLU A 242 35.00 25.07 -10.34
C GLU A 242 33.48 25.32 -10.24
N ASN A 243 32.65 24.27 -10.26
CA ASN A 243 31.20 24.42 -10.11
C ASN A 243 30.88 24.94 -8.70
N GLU A 244 30.10 26.02 -8.62
CA GLU A 244 29.80 26.73 -7.36
C GLU A 244 28.97 25.89 -6.36
N HIS A 245 28.31 24.83 -6.83
CA HIS A 245 27.40 24.02 -6.03
C HIS A 245 27.97 22.64 -5.67
N ASP A 246 28.76 22.03 -6.56
CA ASP A 246 29.30 20.68 -6.37
C ASP A 246 30.67 20.52 -7.06
N HIS A 247 31.75 20.48 -6.28
CA HIS A 247 33.12 20.28 -6.80
C HIS A 247 33.34 18.91 -7.44
N ASP A 248 32.46 17.94 -7.19
CA ASP A 248 32.47 16.63 -7.83
C ASP A 248 31.55 16.59 -9.06
N ALA A 249 31.00 17.74 -9.50
CA ALA A 249 30.14 17.82 -10.66
C ALA A 249 30.82 17.29 -11.92
N ILE A 250 30.09 16.41 -12.61
CA ILE A 250 30.47 15.89 -13.92
C ILE A 250 29.36 16.24 -14.89
N ARG A 251 29.65 17.23 -15.74
CA ARG A 251 28.76 17.68 -16.82
C ARG A 251 28.71 16.63 -17.91
N VAL A 252 27.51 16.40 -18.45
CA VAL A 252 27.29 15.50 -19.57
C VAL A 252 26.98 16.31 -20.82
N GLU A 253 27.71 16.04 -21.89
CA GLU A 253 27.53 16.70 -23.18
C GLU A 253 27.24 15.72 -24.32
N ILE A 254 26.51 16.22 -25.31
CA ILE A 254 26.36 15.63 -26.64
C ILE A 254 26.68 16.71 -27.66
N ASN A 255 27.65 16.46 -28.53
CA ASN A 255 28.08 17.42 -29.57
C ASN A 255 28.44 18.82 -29.01
N GLY A 256 28.98 18.88 -27.79
CA GLY A 256 29.33 20.14 -27.11
C GLY A 256 28.16 20.87 -26.44
N GLU A 257 26.94 20.34 -26.50
CA GLU A 257 25.79 20.88 -25.77
C GLU A 257 25.57 20.10 -24.48
N THR A 258 25.34 20.82 -23.37
CA THR A 258 25.01 20.22 -22.08
C THR A 258 23.63 19.58 -22.12
N VAL A 259 23.57 18.31 -21.74
CA VAL A 259 22.33 17.53 -21.69
C VAL A 259 21.95 17.08 -20.28
N GLY A 260 22.82 17.30 -19.30
CA GLY A 260 22.59 16.93 -17.92
C GLY A 260 23.88 16.82 -17.12
N TYR A 261 23.77 16.22 -15.94
CA TYR A 261 24.87 15.98 -15.03
C TYR A 261 24.81 14.54 -14.52
N VAL A 262 25.95 13.94 -14.24
CA VAL A 262 25.99 12.65 -13.52
C VAL A 262 25.37 12.85 -12.14
N ALA A 263 24.42 11.99 -11.77
CA ALA A 263 23.74 12.10 -10.48
C ALA A 263 24.72 11.95 -9.31
N ASN A 264 24.53 12.75 -8.27
CA ASN A 264 25.35 12.72 -7.06
C ASN A 264 24.52 12.70 -5.77
N SER A 265 23.33 13.32 -5.77
CA SER A 265 22.44 13.36 -4.61
C SER A 265 21.56 12.11 -4.51
N SER A 266 21.23 11.70 -3.28
CA SER A 266 20.39 10.54 -2.97
C SER A 266 19.02 10.57 -3.65
N GLY A 267 18.41 11.76 -3.81
CA GLY A 267 17.12 11.91 -4.52
C GLY A 267 17.21 11.77 -6.04
N THR A 268 18.41 11.69 -6.61
CA THR A 268 18.64 11.55 -8.05
C THR A 268 19.40 10.30 -8.42
N LEU A 269 20.06 9.65 -7.45
CA LEU A 269 20.88 8.46 -7.67
C LEU A 269 20.00 7.21 -7.63
N ILE A 270 20.05 6.41 -8.70
CA ILE A 270 19.37 5.12 -8.72
C ILE A 270 20.22 4.09 -7.97
N ASP A 271 19.59 3.09 -7.36
CA ASP A 271 20.33 1.96 -6.79
C ASP A 271 21.14 1.22 -7.89
N GLN A 272 22.25 0.60 -7.51
CA GLN A 272 23.16 -0.15 -8.41
C GLN A 272 23.95 0.68 -9.45
N VAL A 273 23.73 1.99 -9.58
CA VAL A 273 24.59 2.85 -10.42
C VAL A 273 25.58 3.66 -9.59
N LYS A 274 26.60 4.21 -10.24
CA LYS A 274 27.65 5.01 -9.60
C LYS A 274 27.34 6.50 -9.67
N SER A 275 27.54 7.17 -8.53
CA SER A 275 27.47 8.62 -8.42
C SER A 275 28.67 9.32 -9.07
N ALA A 276 28.56 10.63 -9.28
CA ALA A 276 29.66 11.45 -9.76
C ALA A 276 30.90 11.32 -8.84
N THR A 277 30.68 11.38 -7.52
CA THR A 277 31.72 11.20 -6.50
C THR A 277 32.45 9.87 -6.61
N GLU A 278 31.73 8.78 -6.89
CA GLU A 278 32.33 7.44 -7.00
C GLU A 278 33.15 7.23 -8.28
N ILE A 279 32.82 7.94 -9.37
CA ILE A 279 33.53 7.79 -10.64
C ILE A 279 34.62 8.84 -10.86
N LYS A 280 34.66 9.93 -10.09
CA LYS A 280 35.57 11.06 -10.33
C LYS A 280 37.05 10.66 -10.39
N ASN A 281 37.48 9.67 -9.61
CA ASN A 281 38.88 9.24 -9.58
C ASN A 281 39.22 8.19 -10.66
N LYS A 282 38.25 7.80 -11.51
CA LYS A 282 38.47 6.81 -12.59
C LYS A 282 39.07 7.42 -13.86
N PHE A 283 39.12 8.74 -13.95
CA PHE A 283 39.62 9.48 -15.12
C PHE A 283 40.15 10.86 -14.70
N ASP A 284 40.90 11.50 -15.59
CA ASP A 284 41.42 12.86 -15.40
C ASP A 284 40.31 13.89 -15.66
N ASP A 285 40.42 14.76 -16.67
CA ASP A 285 39.44 15.85 -16.86
C ASP A 285 38.16 15.41 -17.56
N LYS A 286 38.27 14.42 -18.45
CA LYS A 286 37.17 13.93 -19.26
C LYS A 286 37.22 12.43 -19.47
N THR A 287 36.04 11.85 -19.66
CA THR A 287 35.86 10.47 -20.08
C THR A 287 34.61 10.38 -20.95
N ARG A 288 34.23 9.17 -21.37
CA ARG A 288 33.05 8.95 -22.19
C ARG A 288 32.16 7.89 -21.56
N ALA A 289 30.88 7.99 -21.84
CA ALA A 289 29.91 6.96 -21.54
C ALA A 289 29.06 6.65 -22.78
N LYS A 290 28.61 5.42 -22.90
CA LYS A 290 27.65 4.99 -23.91
C LYS A 290 26.25 5.05 -23.31
N TYR A 291 25.35 5.80 -23.94
CA TYR A 291 23.93 5.75 -23.62
C TYR A 291 23.38 4.33 -23.75
N LEU A 292 22.48 3.95 -22.83
CA LEU A 292 21.77 2.66 -22.87
C LEU A 292 20.26 2.84 -23.07
N PHE A 293 19.56 3.39 -22.07
CA PHE A 293 18.09 3.47 -22.10
C PHE A 293 17.57 4.56 -21.15
N PRO A 294 16.33 5.04 -21.35
CA PRO A 294 15.66 5.88 -20.37
C PRO A 294 15.14 5.02 -19.21
N PHE A 295 15.08 5.62 -18.03
CA PHE A 295 14.63 4.99 -16.80
C PHE A 295 13.81 5.99 -15.98
N LEU A 296 12.66 5.56 -15.45
CA LEU A 296 11.73 6.40 -14.66
C LEU A 296 11.41 7.77 -15.31
N ASP A 297 10.96 7.77 -16.57
CA ASP A 297 10.47 8.92 -17.38
C ASP A 297 11.44 10.10 -17.62
N TYR A 298 12.39 10.35 -16.73
CA TYR A 298 13.27 11.53 -16.75
C TYR A 298 14.74 11.21 -16.42
N MET A 299 15.08 9.98 -16.05
CA MET A 299 16.47 9.58 -15.83
C MET A 299 17.01 8.86 -17.07
N VAL A 300 18.30 9.06 -17.35
CA VAL A 300 18.99 8.38 -18.45
C VAL A 300 20.11 7.53 -17.90
N ILE A 301 20.17 6.26 -18.30
CA ILE A 301 21.24 5.35 -17.92
C ILE A 301 22.32 5.35 -19.01
N ALA A 302 23.57 5.44 -18.58
CA ALA A 302 24.74 5.28 -19.43
C ALA A 302 25.78 4.36 -18.79
N LYS A 303 26.62 3.77 -19.63
CA LYS A 303 27.74 2.92 -19.21
C LYS A 303 29.06 3.60 -19.51
N LEU A 304 29.94 3.71 -18.53
CA LEU A 304 31.29 4.23 -18.70
C LEU A 304 32.08 3.36 -19.70
N ILE A 305 32.83 3.97 -20.62
CA ILE A 305 33.64 3.29 -21.65
C ILE A 305 35.11 3.70 -21.62
#